data_AF-A0A945DZI7-F1
#
_entry.id   AF-A0A945DZI7-F1
#
_cell.length_a   1.000
_cell.length_b   1.000
_cell.length_c   1.000
_cell.angle_alpha   90.00
_cell.angle_beta   90.00
_cell.angle_gamma   90.00
#
_symmetry.space_group_name_H-M   'P 1'
#
loop_
_entity.id
_entity.type
_entity.pdbx_description
1 polymer ?
#
loop_
_entity_poly.entity_id
_entity_poly.type
_entity_poly.pdbx_seq_one_letter_code
_entity_poly.pdbx_strand_id
1 'polypeptide(L)'
;KAIGEVFDAYAKTCDNLGMRAHRLNATGYSMGTTFSPNWMDWPMFYHGNQGIAEKNMGFFLHMILMDSDSGIAMCFGHTVLVTDSGCERLSCHPLDLVVR
;
A
#
# COMPACT_ATOMS: atom_id res chain seq x y z
N LYS A 1 9.35 11.17 4.22
CA LYS A 1 8.37 10.92 5.31
C LYS A 1 8.64 9.56 5.91
N ALA A 2 8.26 9.33 7.18
CA ALA A 2 8.38 7.99 7.73
C ALA A 2 7.38 7.05 7.03
N ILE A 3 7.82 5.82 6.74
CA ILE A 3 7.04 4.78 6.08
C ILE A 3 5.80 4.45 6.93
N GLY A 4 5.90 4.46 8.25
CA GLY A 4 4.77 4.24 9.15
C GLY A 4 3.62 5.25 8.98
N GLU A 5 3.92 6.50 8.62
CA GLU A 5 2.88 7.52 8.39
C GLU A 5 1.98 7.18 7.19
N VAL A 6 2.51 6.48 6.19
CA VAL A 6 1.72 6.03 5.03
C VAL A 6 0.72 4.96 5.46
N PHE A 7 1.14 4.02 6.31
CA PHE A 7 0.23 3.06 6.90
C PHE A 7 -0.81 3.74 7.79
N ASP A 8 -0.41 4.71 8.60
CA ASP A 8 -1.34 5.41 9.49
C ASP A 8 -2.41 6.18 8.71
N ALA A 9 -2.06 6.76 7.56
CA ALA A 9 -3.01 7.41 6.67
C ALA A 9 -4.04 6.41 6.10
N TYR A 10 -3.58 5.23 5.67
CA TYR A 10 -4.44 4.13 5.23
C TYR A 10 -5.37 3.66 6.35
N ALA A 11 -4.79 3.32 7.49
CA ALA A 11 -5.50 2.78 8.65
C ALA A 11 -6.57 3.76 9.12
N LYS A 12 -6.24 5.05 9.22
CA LYS A 12 -7.19 6.10 9.59
C LYS A 12 -8.34 6.22 8.59
N THR A 13 -8.06 6.14 7.29
CA THR A 13 -9.09 6.22 6.24
C THR A 13 -10.07 5.06 6.34
N CYS A 14 -9.56 3.83 6.48
CA CYS A 14 -10.40 2.64 6.65
C CYS A 14 -11.20 2.66 7.95
N ASP A 15 -10.55 3.00 9.07
CA ASP A 15 -11.19 3.05 10.39
C ASP A 15 -12.34 4.06 10.42
N ASN A 16 -12.15 5.24 9.81
CA ASN A 16 -13.19 6.27 9.67
C ASN A 16 -14.40 5.81 8.83
N LEU A 17 -14.22 4.82 7.96
CA LEU A 17 -15.27 4.25 7.12
C LEU A 17 -15.80 2.92 7.68
N GLY A 18 -15.48 2.58 8.93
CA GLY A 18 -15.95 1.35 9.59
C GLY A 18 -15.22 0.08 9.15
N MET A 19 -14.16 0.18 8.35
CA MET A 19 -13.46 -0.96 7.74
C MET A 19 -12.32 -1.52 8.60
N ARG A 20 -12.22 -1.11 9.88
CA ARG A 20 -11.14 -1.52 10.79
C ARG A 20 -11.02 -3.03 10.92
N ALA A 21 -12.16 -3.73 11.02
CA ALA A 21 -12.19 -5.19 11.17
C ALA A 21 -11.74 -5.95 9.92
N HIS A 22 -11.75 -5.29 8.76
CA HIS A 22 -11.53 -5.92 7.46
C HIS A 22 -10.15 -5.59 6.86
N ARG A 23 -9.50 -4.51 7.32
CA ARG A 23 -8.19 -4.12 6.81
C ARG A 23 -7.03 -4.90 7.41
N LEU A 24 -5.97 -5.11 6.64
CA LEU A 24 -4.73 -5.68 7.14
C LEU A 24 -3.88 -4.67 7.95
N ASN A 25 -2.90 -5.18 8.68
CA ASN A 25 -1.93 -4.40 9.49
C ASN A 25 -0.68 -3.97 8.72
N ALA A 26 -0.68 -4.12 7.40
CA ALA A 26 0.30 -3.55 6.49
C ALA A 26 -0.38 -3.12 5.18
N THR A 27 0.19 -2.14 4.47
CA THR A 27 -0.42 -1.56 3.26
C THR A 27 0.55 -1.44 2.07
N GLY A 28 1.46 -2.40 1.93
CA GLY A 28 2.40 -2.48 0.80
C GLY A 28 3.86 -2.58 1.23
N TYR A 29 4.75 -2.46 0.25
CA TYR A 29 6.19 -2.69 0.41
C TYR A 29 7.01 -2.06 -0.72
N SER A 30 8.32 -1.95 -0.49
CA SER A 30 9.29 -1.58 -1.52
C SER A 30 9.43 -2.68 -2.56
N MET A 31 9.86 -2.30 -3.76
CA MET A 31 10.18 -3.22 -4.84
C MET A 31 11.54 -2.89 -5.41
N GLY A 32 12.22 -3.92 -5.90
CA GLY A 32 13.54 -3.80 -6.50
C GLY A 32 13.88 -5.03 -7.33
N THR A 33 15.17 -5.26 -7.53
CA THR A 33 15.69 -6.43 -8.25
C THR A 33 15.75 -7.64 -7.30
N THR A 34 14.58 -8.14 -6.92
CA THR A 34 14.38 -9.35 -6.10
C THR A 34 14.20 -10.59 -6.99
N PHE A 35 14.47 -11.78 -6.44
CA PHE A 35 14.34 -13.06 -7.15
C PHE A 35 13.43 -14.03 -6.39
N SER A 36 12.93 -15.04 -7.09
CA SER A 36 12.09 -16.10 -6.52
C SER A 36 12.62 -16.62 -5.18
N PRO A 37 11.75 -16.83 -4.17
CA PRO A 37 10.29 -16.87 -4.27
C PRO A 37 9.58 -15.55 -3.92
N ASN A 38 10.31 -14.46 -3.67
CA ASN A 38 9.73 -13.20 -3.19
C ASN A 38 10.04 -12.06 -4.16
N TRP A 39 9.11 -11.12 -4.25
CA TRP A 39 9.30 -9.88 -5.00
C TRP A 39 9.31 -8.63 -4.10
N MET A 40 9.21 -8.85 -2.78
CA MET A 40 9.04 -7.80 -1.79
C MET A 40 10.42 -7.39 -1.32
N ASP A 41 10.69 -6.08 -1.33
CA ASP A 41 11.89 -5.52 -0.73
C ASP A 41 11.52 -4.67 0.50
N TRP A 42 12.50 -4.41 1.35
CA TRP A 42 12.34 -3.52 2.48
C TRP A 42 12.30 -2.05 2.01
N PRO A 43 11.50 -1.17 2.63
CA PRO A 43 10.61 -1.37 3.77
C PRO A 43 9.16 -1.75 3.43
N MET A 44 8.47 -2.37 4.40
CA MET A 44 7.01 -2.55 4.40
C MET A 44 6.29 -1.40 5.12
N PHE A 45 5.07 -1.05 4.67
CA PHE A 45 4.24 -0.04 5.32
C PHE A 45 3.44 -0.65 6.48
N TYR A 46 3.88 -0.43 7.72
CA TYR A 46 3.16 -0.79 8.95
C TYR A 46 3.35 0.30 10.02
N HIS A 47 2.44 0.34 11.01
CA HIS A 47 2.47 1.36 12.06
C HIS A 47 3.81 1.42 12.80
N GLY A 48 4.34 2.63 12.99
CA GLY A 48 5.59 2.84 13.73
C GLY A 48 6.88 2.52 12.96
N ASN A 49 6.82 2.07 11.71
CA ASN A 49 8.02 1.89 10.89
C ASN A 49 8.73 3.25 10.67
N GLN A 50 9.94 3.38 11.20
CA GLN A 50 10.76 4.60 11.15
C GLN A 50 11.59 4.76 9.87
N GLY A 51 11.53 3.79 8.94
CA GLY A 51 12.19 3.91 7.64
C GLY A 51 11.75 5.19 6.92
N ILE A 52 12.65 5.81 6.17
CA ILE A 52 12.36 7.05 5.44
C ILE A 52 12.20 6.73 3.96
N ALA A 53 11.12 7.21 3.37
CA ALA A 53 10.98 7.19 1.91
C ALA A 53 11.97 8.17 1.26
N GLU A 54 12.83 7.67 0.39
CA GLU A 54 13.88 8.41 -0.32
C GLU A 54 13.65 8.41 -1.82
N LYS A 55 14.23 9.40 -2.52
CA LYS A 55 14.15 9.53 -3.98
C LYS A 55 14.58 8.23 -4.67
N ASN A 56 13.89 7.88 -5.75
CA ASN A 56 14.10 6.68 -6.57
C ASN A 56 13.70 5.35 -5.91
N MET A 57 13.15 5.37 -4.70
CA MET A 57 12.51 4.16 -4.15
C MET A 57 11.21 3.87 -4.88
N GLY A 58 11.02 2.61 -5.29
CA GLY A 58 9.79 2.11 -5.87
C GLY A 58 8.95 1.39 -4.81
N PHE A 59 7.67 1.73 -4.69
CA PHE A 59 6.78 1.11 -3.72
C PHE A 59 5.53 0.57 -4.40
N PHE A 60 5.12 -0.64 -4.06
CA PHE A 60 3.79 -1.14 -4.36
C PHE A 60 2.88 -0.87 -3.15
N LEU A 61 1.96 0.07 -3.32
CA LEU A 61 0.91 0.37 -2.35
C LEU A 61 -0.26 -0.56 -2.62
N HIS A 62 -0.61 -1.37 -1.62
CA HIS A 62 -1.61 -2.42 -1.76
C HIS A 62 -2.56 -2.39 -0.57
N MET A 63 -3.80 -1.99 -0.84
CA MET A 63 -4.83 -1.78 0.16
C MET A 63 -5.77 -2.97 0.08
N ILE A 64 -5.81 -3.73 1.17
CA ILE A 64 -6.50 -5.01 1.24
C ILE A 64 -7.58 -4.92 2.31
N LEU A 65 -8.83 -5.07 1.88
CA LEU A 65 -9.99 -5.25 2.74
C LEU A 65 -10.56 -6.64 2.51
N MET A 66 -10.67 -7.41 3.59
CA MET A 66 -11.23 -8.76 3.61
C MET A 66 -12.43 -8.76 4.57
N ASP A 67 -13.63 -8.78 4.01
CA ASP A 67 -14.86 -8.89 4.78
C ASP A 67 -15.35 -10.34 4.77
N SER A 68 -15.00 -11.07 5.83
CA SER A 68 -15.43 -12.45 6.03
C SER A 68 -16.92 -12.58 6.29
N ASP A 69 -17.59 -11.54 6.79
CA ASP A 69 -19.02 -11.60 7.12
C ASP A 69 -19.86 -11.60 5.84
N SER A 70 -19.48 -10.77 4.86
CA SER A 70 -20.12 -10.75 3.53
C SER A 70 -19.46 -11.67 2.49
N GLY A 71 -18.25 -12.16 2.77
CA GLY A 71 -17.44 -12.94 1.83
C GLY A 71 -16.86 -12.11 0.68
N ILE A 72 -16.77 -10.79 0.84
CA ILE A 72 -16.30 -9.84 -0.18
C ILE A 72 -14.87 -9.40 0.13
N ALA A 73 -14.05 -9.27 -0.91
CA ALA A 73 -12.70 -8.75 -0.82
C ALA A 73 -12.51 -7.60 -1.82
N MET A 74 -11.70 -6.61 -1.42
CA MET A 74 -11.23 -5.54 -2.29
C MET A 74 -9.73 -5.34 -2.09
N CYS A 75 -8.97 -5.51 -3.16
CA CYS A 75 -7.50 -5.52 -3.15
C CYS A 75 -6.98 -4.62 -4.28
N PHE A 76 -7.11 -3.31 -4.12
CA PHE A 76 -6.59 -2.37 -5.11
C PHE A 76 -5.16 -1.97 -4.76
N GLY A 77 -4.37 -1.70 -5.78
CA GLY A 77 -3.00 -1.25 -5.60
C GLY A 77 -2.43 -0.56 -6.82
N HIS A 78 -1.36 0.18 -6.59
CA HIS A 78 -0.56 0.77 -7.65
C HIS A 78 0.90 0.84 -7.24
N THR A 79 1.76 1.01 -8.22
CA THR A 79 3.18 1.27 -7.99
C THR A 79 3.44 2.76 -8.08
N VAL A 80 4.27 3.27 -7.17
CA VAL A 80 4.75 4.65 -7.18
C VAL A 80 6.28 4.70 -7.13
N LEU A 81 6.87 5.70 -7.78
CA LEU A 81 8.27 6.08 -7.65
C LEU A 81 8.36 7.35 -6.80
N VAL A 82 9.21 7.36 -5.78
CA VAL A 82 9.45 8.58 -4.99
C VAL A 82 10.30 9.55 -5.79
N THR A 83 9.85 10.81 -5.85
CA THR A 83 10.54 11.93 -6.51
C THR A 83 11.02 12.94 -5.47
N ASP A 84 11.75 13.98 -5.89
CA ASP A 84 12.21 15.03 -4.97
C ASP A 84 11.06 15.78 -4.28
N SER A 85 9.88 15.83 -4.91
CA SER A 85 8.73 16.62 -4.45
C SER A 85 7.52 15.77 -4.03
N GLY A 86 7.62 14.43 -4.05
CA GLY A 86 6.51 13.54 -3.74
C GLY A 86 6.68 12.16 -4.35
N CYS A 87 5.69 11.72 -5.11
CA CYS A 87 5.76 10.45 -5.84
C CYS A 87 5.00 10.53 -7.16
N GLU A 88 5.45 9.78 -8.16
CA GLU A 88 4.73 9.56 -9.42
C GLU A 88 4.18 8.15 -9.48
N ARG A 89 3.05 7.97 -10.15
CA ARG A 89 2.41 6.67 -10.32
C ARG A 89 2.96 5.98 -11.57
N LEU A 90 3.46 4.76 -11.41
CA LEU A 90 4.00 3.94 -12.51
C LEU A 90 2.94 3.00 -13.13
N SER A 91 1.86 2.69 -12.41
CA SER A 91 0.76 1.89 -12.95
C SER A 91 -0.07 2.70 -13.95
N CYS A 92 -0.48 2.09 -15.07
CA CYS A 92 -1.30 2.76 -16.09
C CYS A 92 -2.81 2.63 -15.84
N HIS A 93 -3.28 1.55 -15.21
CA HIS A 93 -4.70 1.28 -15.01
C HIS A 93 -5.31 2.11 -13.88
N PRO A 94 -6.56 2.59 -13.98
CA PRO A 94 -7.24 3.31 -12.90
C PRO A 94 -7.47 2.43 -11.66
N LEU A 95 -7.80 3.07 -10.53
CA LEU A 95 -8.17 2.37 -9.28
C LEU A 95 -9.69 2.15 -9.14
N ASP A 96 -10.47 2.58 -10.13
CA ASP A 96 -11.92 2.45 -10.11
C ASP A 96 -12.36 0.98 -10.13
N LEU A 97 -13.49 0.70 -9.49
CA LEU A 97 -14.12 -0.61 -9.58
C LEU A 97 -14.62 -0.81 -11.02
N VAL A 98 -14.08 -1.82 -11.69
CA VAL A 98 -14.55 -2.20 -13.03
C VAL A 98 -15.85 -2.97 -12.89
N VAL A 99 -16.91 -2.45 -13.51
CA VAL A 99 -18.25 -3.07 -13.56
C VAL A 99 -18.52 -3.54 -14.99
N ARG A 100 -19.22 -4.67 -15.14
CA ARG A 100 -19.62 -5.24 -16.43
C ARG A 100 -21.12 -5.13 -16.65
#